data_AF-A0AA96XHQ6-F1
#
_entry.id   AF-A0AA96XHQ6-F1
#
_cell.length_a   1.000
_cell.length_b   1.000
_cell.length_c   1.000
_cell.angle_alpha   90.00
_cell.angle_beta   90.00
_cell.angle_gamma   90.00
#
_symmetry.space_group_name_H-M   'P 1'
#
loop_
_entity.id
_entity.type
_entity.pdbx_description
1 polymer ?
#
loop_
_entity_poly.entity_id
_entity_poly.type
_entity_poly.pdbx_seq_one_letter_code
_entity_poly.pdbx_strand_id
1 'polypeptide(L)'
;MGEDAERRPWLRHALALCEHQGLDAALLDLLPRLAPALQAELLDLLAFRQVDAGSLLERLVLADTEPVLLAAAFRAARVTKPPVLATWLRKGMEDTRPLVRDAAIETGLLRGLRAAWQSCQRLATAGAEPRLTMLALAAGGAVADVEKLVRALDRPELRAEALWALGFSGRLAAADAALTVLKEQTPEVAWLALRTFSVITGLSTEGLFMREEDEDDVTSPSGAVSSGLPPPSTVLAGSKWPRWSGGGPGFASASNRRAATGMACRGHPRPCSRPSTGADAPPSGAGLRAGRQEPGACQVDTRGWCGHQRAQLRAAGALSLERLTRGFDGWMNA
;
A
#
# COMPACT_ATOMS: atom_id res chain seq x y z
N MET A 1 16.62 -30.28 2.86
CA MET A 1 16.55 -28.81 3.03
C MET A 1 15.37 -28.15 2.30
N GLY A 2 14.70 -28.80 1.31
CA GLY A 2 13.55 -28.20 0.60
C GLY A 2 12.23 -28.19 1.39
N GLU A 3 11.92 -29.28 2.09
CA GLU A 3 10.62 -29.46 2.76
C GLU A 3 10.39 -28.48 3.93
N ASP A 4 11.45 -28.13 4.67
CA ASP A 4 11.37 -27.14 5.76
C ASP A 4 11.20 -25.71 5.24
N ALA A 5 11.71 -25.40 4.03
CA ALA A 5 11.50 -24.10 3.40
C ALA A 5 10.06 -23.94 2.92
N GLU A 6 9.44 -25.01 2.40
CA GLU A 6 8.04 -25.02 1.97
C GLU A 6 7.04 -24.91 3.13
N ARG A 7 7.37 -25.50 4.30
CA ARG A 7 6.52 -25.42 5.50
C ARG A 7 6.61 -24.09 6.23
N ARG A 8 7.69 -23.33 6.01
CA ARG A 8 7.98 -22.10 6.77
C ARG A 8 6.88 -21.03 6.69
N PRO A 9 6.30 -20.71 5.52
CA PRO A 9 5.22 -19.72 5.44
C PRO A 9 3.98 -20.14 6.24
N TRP A 10 3.65 -21.44 6.22
CA TRP A 10 2.52 -22.00 6.96
C TRP A 10 2.75 -21.96 8.47
N LEU A 11 3.95 -22.32 8.93
CA LEU A 11 4.33 -22.21 10.34
C LEU A 11 4.30 -20.76 10.81
N ARG A 12 4.86 -19.83 10.03
CA ARG A 12 4.80 -18.40 10.33
C ARG A 12 3.37 -17.90 10.45
N HIS A 13 2.48 -18.33 9.54
CA HIS A 13 1.07 -17.96 9.60
C HIS A 13 0.37 -18.58 10.82
N ALA A 14 0.63 -19.85 11.13
CA ALA A 14 0.09 -20.51 12.30
C ALA A 14 0.53 -19.82 13.60
N LEU A 15 1.80 -19.45 13.72
CA LEU A 15 2.33 -18.71 14.87
C LEU A 15 1.78 -17.27 14.93
N ALA A 16 1.60 -16.63 13.77
CA ALA A 16 0.98 -15.30 13.69
C ALA A 16 -0.44 -15.32 14.24
N LEU A 17 -1.15 -16.40 14.01
CA LEU A 17 -2.53 -16.57 14.44
C LEU A 17 -2.65 -17.21 15.84
N CYS A 18 -1.69 -17.98 16.33
CA CYS A 18 -1.83 -18.69 17.61
C CYS A 18 -2.13 -17.77 18.82
N GLU A 19 -3.16 -18.08 19.59
CA GLU A 19 -3.59 -17.31 20.79
C GLU A 19 -2.97 -17.82 22.10
N HIS A 20 -1.98 -18.73 22.03
CA HIS A 20 -1.40 -19.34 23.21
C HIS A 20 -0.71 -18.30 24.13
N GLN A 21 -1.13 -18.27 25.40
CA GLN A 21 -0.53 -17.41 26.41
C GLN A 21 0.92 -17.83 26.65
N GLY A 22 1.86 -16.88 26.58
CA GLY A 22 3.29 -17.15 26.75
C GLY A 22 4.06 -17.42 25.45
N LEU A 23 3.38 -17.56 24.31
CA LEU A 23 4.04 -17.69 23.02
C LEU A 23 4.97 -16.50 22.74
N ASP A 24 4.52 -15.27 23.00
CA ASP A 24 5.29 -14.06 22.71
C ASP A 24 6.61 -14.01 23.48
N ALA A 25 6.59 -14.42 24.76
CA ALA A 25 7.80 -14.51 25.59
C ALA A 25 8.76 -15.58 25.06
N ALA A 26 8.25 -16.76 24.71
CA ALA A 26 9.07 -17.83 24.13
C ALA A 26 9.70 -17.42 22.79
N LEU A 27 8.97 -16.67 21.96
CA LEU A 27 9.48 -16.14 20.70
C LEU A 27 10.56 -15.08 20.91
N LEU A 28 10.39 -14.16 21.88
CA LEU A 28 11.41 -13.17 22.24
C LEU A 28 12.70 -13.83 22.75
N ASP A 29 12.59 -14.88 23.56
CA ASP A 29 13.72 -15.64 24.09
C ASP A 29 14.46 -16.43 22.99
N LEU A 30 13.74 -16.89 21.97
CA LEU A 30 14.30 -17.62 20.83
C LEU A 30 15.05 -16.70 19.87
N LEU A 31 14.57 -15.47 19.67
CA LEU A 31 15.10 -14.51 18.70
C LEU A 31 16.64 -14.38 18.68
N PRO A 32 17.35 -14.15 19.80
CA PRO A 32 18.81 -13.99 19.78
C PRO A 32 19.58 -15.27 19.40
N ARG A 33 18.93 -16.45 19.41
CA ARG A 33 19.57 -17.75 19.14
C ARG A 33 19.46 -18.19 17.67
N LEU A 34 18.67 -17.47 16.88
CA LEU A 34 18.41 -17.80 15.48
C LEU A 34 19.45 -17.20 14.55
N ALA A 35 19.62 -17.82 13.37
CA ALA A 35 20.38 -17.23 12.27
C ALA A 35 19.71 -15.93 11.77
N PRO A 36 20.46 -14.96 11.22
CA PRO A 36 19.94 -13.63 10.85
C PRO A 36 18.69 -13.64 9.95
N ALA A 37 18.63 -14.57 8.98
CA ALA A 37 17.45 -14.70 8.12
C ALA A 37 16.18 -15.08 8.90
N LEU A 38 16.29 -16.01 9.85
CA LEU A 38 15.19 -16.43 10.71
C LEU A 38 14.85 -15.36 11.76
N GLN A 39 15.84 -14.60 12.23
CA GLN A 39 15.60 -13.43 13.08
C GLN A 39 14.74 -12.39 12.37
N ALA A 40 15.00 -12.13 11.08
CA ALA A 40 14.21 -11.19 10.30
C ALA A 40 12.75 -11.65 10.18
N GLU A 41 12.54 -12.94 9.86
CA GLU A 41 11.19 -13.51 9.77
C GLU A 41 10.45 -13.45 11.11
N LEU A 42 11.15 -13.74 12.22
CA LEU A 42 10.58 -13.70 13.56
C LEU A 42 10.28 -12.27 14.02
N LEU A 43 11.10 -11.29 13.66
CA LEU A 43 10.81 -9.87 13.92
C LEU A 43 9.56 -9.39 13.20
N ASP A 44 9.39 -9.75 11.92
CA ASP A 44 8.16 -9.42 11.20
C ASP A 44 6.92 -10.10 11.85
N LEU A 45 7.08 -11.33 12.35
CA LEU A 45 6.04 -12.05 13.09
C LEU A 45 5.69 -11.35 14.41
N LEU A 46 6.68 -10.96 15.22
CA LEU A 46 6.47 -10.21 16.46
C LEU A 46 5.80 -8.86 16.18
N ALA A 47 6.21 -8.17 15.12
CA ALA A 47 5.61 -6.91 14.68
C ALA A 47 4.15 -7.09 14.23
N PHE A 48 3.79 -8.22 13.62
CA PHE A 48 2.41 -8.56 13.28
C PHE A 48 1.58 -8.80 14.55
N ARG A 49 2.15 -9.52 15.52
CA ARG A 49 1.54 -9.80 16.82
C ARG A 49 1.54 -8.62 17.79
N GLN A 50 2.06 -7.46 17.39
CA GLN A 50 2.17 -6.25 18.21
C GLN A 50 3.04 -6.43 19.47
N VAL A 51 4.07 -7.28 19.40
CA VAL A 51 5.00 -7.56 20.50
C VAL A 51 6.22 -6.64 20.41
N ASP A 52 6.52 -5.95 21.52
CA ASP A 52 7.66 -5.03 21.61
C ASP A 52 8.99 -5.80 21.73
N ALA A 53 9.86 -5.68 20.72
CA ALA A 53 11.20 -6.27 20.69
C ALA A 53 12.31 -5.28 21.12
N GLY A 54 11.98 -4.13 21.72
CA GLY A 54 12.84 -2.94 21.82
C GLY A 54 14.27 -3.18 22.31
N SER A 55 14.46 -3.97 23.38
CA SER A 55 15.81 -4.22 23.92
C SER A 55 16.71 -5.01 22.96
N LEU A 56 16.14 -5.81 22.07
CA LEU A 56 16.85 -6.53 21.02
C LEU A 56 17.21 -5.60 19.85
N LEU A 57 16.32 -4.67 19.49
CA LEU A 57 16.56 -3.68 18.44
C LEU A 57 17.71 -2.74 18.80
N GLU A 58 17.80 -2.33 20.06
CA GLU A 58 18.88 -1.46 20.58
C GLU A 58 20.27 -2.08 20.45
N ARG A 59 20.39 -3.41 20.34
CA ARG A 59 21.66 -4.12 20.17
C ARG A 59 22.13 -4.23 18.72
N LEU A 60 21.27 -3.91 17.75
CA LEU A 60 21.62 -4.03 16.33
C LEU A 60 22.46 -2.84 15.87
N VAL A 61 23.66 -3.14 15.37
CA VAL A 61 24.58 -2.15 14.80
C VAL A 61 24.30 -2.00 13.30
N LEU A 62 23.94 -0.80 12.84
CA LEU A 62 23.52 -0.57 11.45
C LEU A 62 24.57 -1.01 10.41
N ALA A 63 25.86 -0.77 10.68
CA ALA A 63 26.94 -1.00 9.73
C ALA A 63 27.19 -2.50 9.45
N ASP A 64 27.09 -3.34 10.49
CA ASP A 64 27.52 -4.74 10.43
C ASP A 64 26.34 -5.72 10.34
N THR A 65 25.10 -5.21 10.32
CA THR A 65 23.89 -6.04 10.27
C THR A 65 23.45 -6.29 8.83
N GLU A 66 23.10 -7.54 8.55
CA GLU A 66 22.49 -7.97 7.29
C GLU A 66 21.27 -7.11 6.91
N PRO A 67 21.13 -6.65 5.64
CA PRO A 67 20.08 -5.71 5.25
C PRO A 67 18.66 -6.21 5.52
N VAL A 68 18.43 -7.52 5.35
CA VAL A 68 17.11 -8.15 5.56
C VAL A 68 16.71 -8.11 7.03
N LEU A 69 17.66 -8.42 7.93
CA LEU A 69 17.46 -8.35 9.37
C LEU A 69 17.22 -6.91 9.83
N LEU A 70 18.01 -5.97 9.34
CA LEU A 70 17.88 -4.57 9.70
C LEU A 70 16.54 -3.97 9.21
N ALA A 71 16.09 -4.33 8.00
CA ALA A 71 14.79 -3.90 7.50
C ALA A 71 13.62 -4.47 8.33
N ALA A 72 13.69 -5.75 8.74
CA ALA A 72 12.71 -6.35 9.65
C ALA A 72 12.72 -5.68 11.03
N ALA A 73 13.91 -5.34 11.53
CA ALA A 73 14.08 -4.61 12.78
C ALA A 73 13.45 -3.21 12.74
N PHE A 74 13.63 -2.46 11.64
CA PHE A 74 12.91 -1.20 11.44
C PHE A 74 11.40 -1.39 11.40
N ARG A 75 10.89 -2.37 10.65
CA ARG A 75 9.43 -2.66 10.65
C ARG A 75 8.90 -3.04 12.03
N ALA A 76 9.67 -3.79 12.83
CA ALA A 76 9.33 -4.13 14.21
C ALA A 76 9.33 -2.91 15.15
N ALA A 77 10.19 -1.91 14.89
CA ALA A 77 10.21 -0.67 15.66
C ALA A 77 8.89 0.12 15.63
N ARG A 78 7.95 -0.17 14.70
CA ARG A 78 6.62 0.45 14.70
C ARG A 78 5.84 0.20 15.99
N VAL A 79 6.05 -0.96 16.64
CA VAL A 79 5.36 -1.38 17.87
C VAL A 79 6.18 -1.16 19.14
N THR A 80 7.43 -0.71 19.00
CA THR A 80 8.33 -0.47 20.13
C THR A 80 8.04 0.86 20.82
N LYS A 81 8.26 0.90 22.14
CA LYS A 81 8.08 2.11 22.97
C LYS A 81 9.22 3.11 22.73
N PRO A 82 8.93 4.42 22.59
CA PRO A 82 9.95 5.45 22.39
C PRO A 82 10.63 5.78 23.73
N PRO A 83 11.98 5.76 23.78
CA PRO A 83 12.68 7.01 23.46
C PRO A 83 13.83 6.90 22.43
N VAL A 84 14.39 5.71 22.17
CA VAL A 84 15.61 5.55 21.34
C VAL A 84 15.32 5.47 19.83
N LEU A 85 14.05 5.27 19.46
CA LEU A 85 13.62 4.99 18.08
C LEU A 85 13.83 6.15 17.09
N ALA A 86 13.63 7.41 17.49
CA ALA A 86 13.60 8.52 16.54
C ALA A 86 14.98 8.80 15.92
N THR A 87 16.05 8.71 16.72
CA THR A 87 17.43 8.87 16.24
C THR A 87 17.86 7.67 15.39
N TRP A 88 17.45 6.47 15.79
CA TRP A 88 17.74 5.25 15.06
C TRP A 88 17.05 5.21 13.69
N LEU A 89 15.77 5.59 13.63
CA LEU A 89 15.00 5.72 12.39
C LEU A 89 15.61 6.77 11.46
N ARG A 90 16.07 7.91 11.97
CA ARG A 90 16.77 8.92 11.16
C ARG A 90 18.00 8.36 10.46
N LYS A 91 18.85 7.62 11.19
CA LYS A 91 20.00 6.94 10.60
C LYS A 91 19.58 5.92 9.55
N GLY A 92 18.52 5.15 9.81
CA GLY A 92 17.97 4.19 8.85
C GLY A 92 17.50 4.84 7.54
N MET A 93 16.88 6.02 7.61
CA MET A 93 16.43 6.77 6.42
C MET A 93 17.57 7.35 5.58
N GLU A 94 18.77 7.45 6.16
CA GLU A 94 20.00 7.89 5.48
C GLU A 94 20.83 6.70 4.97
N ASP A 95 20.40 5.47 5.24
CA ASP A 95 21.10 4.27 4.80
C ASP A 95 21.15 4.18 3.26
N THR A 96 22.30 3.74 2.74
CA THR A 96 22.53 3.61 1.31
C THR A 96 21.75 2.44 0.71
N ARG A 97 21.43 1.43 1.51
CA ARG A 97 20.71 0.22 1.10
C ARG A 97 19.21 0.51 1.00
N PRO A 98 18.58 0.41 -0.20
CA PRO A 98 17.16 0.75 -0.39
C PRO A 98 16.21 0.00 0.54
N LEU A 99 16.41 -1.31 0.71
CA LEU A 99 15.57 -2.14 1.57
C LEU A 99 15.50 -1.64 3.03
N VAL A 100 16.64 -1.19 3.57
CA VAL A 100 16.75 -0.67 4.94
C VAL A 100 16.12 0.71 5.03
N ARG A 101 16.48 1.59 4.09
CA ARG A 101 15.95 2.94 4.00
C ARG A 101 14.44 2.96 3.89
N ASP A 102 13.87 2.14 3.04
CA ASP A 102 12.42 2.09 2.80
C ASP A 102 11.68 1.57 4.03
N ALA A 103 12.22 0.55 4.71
CA ALA A 103 11.66 0.06 5.97
C ALA A 103 11.70 1.12 7.08
N ALA A 104 12.78 1.90 7.16
CA ALA A 104 12.90 3.00 8.11
C ALA A 104 11.94 4.16 7.77
N ILE A 105 11.78 4.49 6.49
CA ILE A 105 10.81 5.48 6.00
C ILE A 105 9.39 5.04 6.31
N GLU A 106 9.00 3.81 5.94
CA GLU A 106 7.68 3.25 6.20
C GLU A 106 7.36 3.31 7.70
N THR A 107 8.29 2.85 8.54
CA THR A 107 8.13 2.89 9.99
C THR A 107 8.05 4.32 10.51
N GLY A 108 8.90 5.22 10.01
CA GLY A 108 8.87 6.63 10.37
C GLY A 108 7.55 7.31 10.01
N LEU A 109 6.96 7.00 8.85
CA LEU A 109 5.63 7.47 8.45
C LEU A 109 4.53 6.95 9.38
N LEU A 110 4.53 5.64 9.68
CA LEU A 110 3.57 5.03 10.62
C LEU A 110 3.66 5.65 12.02
N ARG A 111 4.85 6.12 12.40
CA ARG A 111 5.12 6.80 13.68
C ARG A 111 4.94 8.31 13.63
N GLY A 112 4.55 8.89 12.49
CA GLY A 112 4.35 10.32 12.34
C GLY A 112 5.63 11.16 12.39
N LEU A 113 6.78 10.60 12.00
CA LEU A 113 8.05 11.33 11.99
C LEU A 113 8.16 12.26 10.77
N ARG A 114 8.34 13.56 11.03
CA ARG A 114 8.53 14.57 9.98
C ARG A 114 9.70 14.29 9.04
N ALA A 115 10.81 13.78 9.57
CA ALA A 115 11.97 13.43 8.78
C ALA A 115 11.68 12.31 7.76
N ALA A 116 10.75 11.39 8.07
CA ALA A 116 10.32 10.35 7.14
C ALA A 116 9.50 10.93 5.99
N TRP A 117 8.58 11.83 6.30
CA TRP A 117 7.81 12.53 5.28
C TRP A 117 8.68 13.34 4.31
N GLN A 118 9.63 14.11 4.85
CA GLN A 118 10.59 14.87 4.04
C GLN A 118 11.45 13.95 3.16
N SER A 119 11.84 12.79 3.69
CA SER A 119 12.58 11.79 2.93
C SER A 119 11.74 11.19 1.80
N CYS A 120 10.45 10.90 2.03
CA CYS A 120 9.53 10.48 0.98
C CYS A 120 9.41 11.52 -0.14
N GLN A 121 9.16 12.78 0.22
CA GLN A 121 9.01 13.86 -0.75
C GLN A 121 10.23 14.00 -1.66
N ARG A 122 11.45 13.90 -1.08
CA ARG A 122 12.71 13.96 -1.82
C ARG A 122 12.92 12.76 -2.74
N LEU A 123 12.62 11.56 -2.26
CA LEU A 123 12.90 10.31 -2.99
C LEU A 123 11.91 10.04 -4.12
N ALA A 124 10.64 10.42 -3.96
CA ALA A 124 9.63 10.17 -4.99
C ALA A 124 9.93 10.82 -6.34
N THR A 125 10.70 11.90 -6.35
CA THR A 125 11.12 12.60 -7.57
C THR A 125 12.52 12.19 -8.07
N ALA A 126 13.29 11.46 -7.25
CA ALA A 126 14.69 11.13 -7.51
C ALA A 126 14.89 9.87 -8.40
N GLY A 127 13.84 9.11 -8.68
CA GLY A 127 13.83 8.04 -9.68
C GLY A 127 14.37 6.66 -9.24
N ALA A 128 14.97 6.53 -8.06
CA ALA A 128 15.37 5.22 -7.52
C ALA A 128 14.20 4.61 -6.70
N GLU A 129 13.61 3.53 -7.19
CA GLU A 129 12.57 2.71 -6.53
C GLU A 129 11.45 3.52 -5.83
N PRO A 130 10.70 4.36 -6.58
CA PRO A 130 9.86 5.39 -5.98
C PRO A 130 8.51 4.87 -5.47
N ARG A 131 8.25 3.56 -5.50
CA ARG A 131 6.93 2.99 -5.29
C ARG A 131 6.34 3.32 -3.93
N LEU A 132 7.09 3.08 -2.86
CA LEU A 132 6.65 3.40 -1.49
C LEU A 132 6.44 4.91 -1.29
N THR A 133 7.34 5.72 -1.84
CA THR A 133 7.35 7.17 -1.63
C THR A 133 6.26 7.87 -2.44
N MET A 134 5.99 7.43 -3.67
CA MET A 134 4.85 7.87 -4.47
C MET A 134 3.52 7.46 -3.83
N LEU A 135 3.42 6.23 -3.32
CA LEU A 135 2.24 5.79 -2.58
C LEU A 135 1.98 6.68 -1.36
N ALA A 136 3.02 6.98 -0.57
CA ALA A 136 2.91 7.85 0.59
C ALA A 136 2.44 9.27 0.20
N LEU A 137 2.98 9.84 -0.88
CA LEU A 137 2.56 11.14 -1.42
C LEU A 137 1.11 11.14 -1.90
N ALA A 138 0.70 10.10 -2.63
CA ALA A 138 -0.66 9.99 -3.10
C ALA A 138 -1.64 9.84 -1.94
N ALA A 139 -1.36 8.92 -1.01
CA ALA A 139 -2.24 8.59 0.09
C ALA A 139 -2.32 9.69 1.15
N GLY A 140 -1.23 10.41 1.41
CA GLY A 140 -1.15 11.33 2.54
C GLY A 140 -0.63 12.74 2.24
N GLY A 141 -0.20 13.02 1.01
CA GLY A 141 0.40 14.31 0.65
C GLY A 141 -0.59 15.45 0.46
N ALA A 142 -0.07 16.65 0.27
CA ALA A 142 -0.85 17.84 -0.07
C ALA A 142 -1.30 17.83 -1.55
N VAL A 143 -2.06 18.85 -1.96
CA VAL A 143 -2.44 19.01 -3.39
C VAL A 143 -1.19 19.08 -4.26
N ALA A 144 -0.19 19.88 -3.85
CA ALA A 144 1.08 20.01 -4.53
C ALA A 144 1.85 18.69 -4.68
N ASP A 145 1.70 17.74 -3.73
CA ASP A 145 2.36 16.44 -3.83
C ASP A 145 1.69 15.54 -4.87
N VAL A 146 0.35 15.56 -4.94
CA VAL A 146 -0.37 14.84 -6.01
C VAL A 146 -0.07 15.44 -7.38
N GLU A 147 0.06 16.75 -7.49
CA GLU A 147 0.50 17.40 -8.74
C GLU A 147 1.90 16.96 -9.17
N LYS A 148 2.84 16.75 -8.24
CA LYS A 148 4.16 16.19 -8.57
C LYS A 148 4.03 14.79 -9.17
N LEU A 149 3.11 13.96 -8.64
CA LEU A 149 2.85 12.62 -9.19
C LEU A 149 2.17 12.68 -10.56
N VAL A 150 1.28 13.65 -10.79
CA VAL A 150 0.70 13.89 -12.11
C VAL A 150 1.79 14.25 -13.13
N ARG A 151 2.72 15.15 -12.79
CA ARG A 151 3.87 15.47 -13.65
C ARG A 151 4.80 14.27 -13.87
N ALA A 152 4.88 13.33 -12.92
CA ALA A 152 5.68 12.12 -13.09
C ALA A 152 5.12 11.18 -14.18
N LEU A 153 3.86 11.36 -14.61
CA LEU A 153 3.29 10.63 -15.75
C LEU A 153 3.97 10.98 -17.08
N ASP A 154 4.59 12.15 -17.19
CA ASP A 154 5.32 12.57 -18.39
C ASP A 154 6.66 11.82 -18.54
N ARG A 155 7.12 11.14 -17.47
CA ARG A 155 8.37 10.37 -17.44
C ARG A 155 8.09 8.89 -17.67
N PRO A 156 8.49 8.30 -18.81
CA PRO A 156 8.18 6.91 -19.16
C PRO A 156 8.59 5.91 -18.07
N GLU A 157 9.75 6.12 -17.45
CA GLU A 157 10.31 5.25 -16.42
C GLU A 157 9.54 5.31 -15.08
N LEU A 158 8.73 6.35 -14.86
CA LEU A 158 7.94 6.55 -13.64
C LEU A 158 6.44 6.36 -13.85
N ARG A 159 5.97 6.38 -15.10
CA ARG A 159 4.56 6.47 -15.45
C ARG A 159 3.70 5.39 -14.80
N ALA A 160 4.14 4.13 -14.83
CA ALA A 160 3.40 3.01 -14.25
C ALA A 160 3.25 3.15 -12.71
N GLU A 161 4.36 3.44 -12.02
CA GLU A 161 4.34 3.62 -10.55
C GLU A 161 3.53 4.85 -10.14
N ALA A 162 3.63 5.95 -10.89
CA ALA A 162 2.85 7.15 -10.67
C ALA A 162 1.34 6.90 -10.86
N LEU A 163 0.92 6.22 -11.94
CA LEU A 163 -0.48 5.84 -12.15
C LEU A 163 -1.01 4.98 -11.01
N TRP A 164 -0.25 3.94 -10.62
CA TRP A 164 -0.64 3.06 -9.53
C TRP A 164 -0.80 3.83 -8.22
N ALA A 165 0.17 4.68 -7.87
CA ALA A 165 0.13 5.50 -6.67
C ALA A 165 -1.05 6.49 -6.69
N LEU A 166 -1.30 7.17 -7.81
CA LEU A 166 -2.40 8.13 -7.97
C LEU A 166 -3.77 7.52 -7.66
N GLY A 167 -3.96 6.20 -7.89
CA GLY A 167 -5.17 5.46 -7.50
C GLY A 167 -5.46 5.53 -5.99
N PHE A 168 -4.42 5.70 -5.17
CA PHE A 168 -4.55 5.82 -3.72
C PHE A 168 -4.89 7.24 -3.26
N SER A 169 -4.87 8.24 -4.14
CA SER A 169 -5.09 9.65 -3.76
C SER A 169 -6.56 10.03 -3.53
N GLY A 170 -7.49 9.41 -4.28
CA GLY A 170 -8.91 9.78 -4.25
C GLY A 170 -9.22 11.20 -4.74
N ARG A 171 -8.28 11.85 -5.45
CA ARG A 171 -8.39 13.25 -5.90
C ARG A 171 -8.88 13.36 -7.33
N LEU A 172 -9.60 14.44 -7.63
CA LEU A 172 -10.10 14.72 -8.98
C LEU A 172 -8.95 14.86 -9.99
N ALA A 173 -7.90 15.62 -9.66
CA ALA A 173 -6.73 15.79 -10.53
C ALA A 173 -6.06 14.46 -10.93
N ALA A 174 -6.07 13.47 -10.02
CA ALA A 174 -5.55 12.14 -10.32
C ALA A 174 -6.45 11.35 -11.27
N ALA A 175 -7.78 11.49 -11.15
CA ALA A 175 -8.72 10.89 -12.08
C ALA A 175 -8.61 11.51 -13.47
N ASP A 176 -8.52 12.84 -13.56
CA ASP A 176 -8.36 13.55 -14.83
C ASP A 176 -7.06 13.16 -15.52
N ALA A 177 -5.96 13.08 -14.78
CA ALA A 177 -4.66 12.64 -15.29
C ALA A 177 -4.71 11.18 -15.81
N ALA A 178 -5.32 10.26 -15.06
CA ALA A 178 -5.51 8.88 -15.53
C ALA A 178 -6.36 8.81 -16.80
N LEU A 179 -7.38 9.67 -16.92
CA LEU A 179 -8.20 9.75 -18.13
C LEU A 179 -7.41 10.29 -19.32
N THR A 180 -6.54 11.27 -19.13
CA THR A 180 -5.63 11.78 -20.17
C THR A 180 -4.73 10.66 -20.69
N VAL A 181 -4.09 9.90 -19.80
CA VAL A 181 -3.24 8.76 -20.20
C VAL A 181 -4.05 7.68 -20.95
N LEU A 182 -5.30 7.43 -20.55
CA LEU A 182 -6.17 6.49 -21.25
C LEU A 182 -6.49 6.95 -22.69
N LYS A 183 -6.64 8.27 -22.93
CA LYS A 183 -6.90 8.84 -24.26
C LYS A 183 -5.71 8.75 -25.21
N GLU A 184 -4.49 8.78 -24.68
CA GLU A 184 -3.25 8.62 -25.44
C GLU A 184 -3.12 7.23 -26.06
N GLN A 185 -3.97 6.27 -25.67
CA GLN A 185 -4.04 4.92 -26.25
C GLN A 185 -2.71 4.15 -26.19
N THR A 186 -1.89 4.41 -25.16
CA THR A 186 -0.67 3.65 -24.90
C THR A 186 -1.02 2.29 -24.28
N PRO A 187 -0.89 1.16 -25.02
CA PRO A 187 -1.41 -0.14 -24.57
C PRO A 187 -0.80 -0.62 -23.26
N GLU A 188 0.48 -0.30 -23.04
CA GLU A 188 1.26 -0.74 -21.88
C GLU A 188 0.69 -0.24 -20.55
N VAL A 189 0.07 0.94 -20.54
CA VAL A 189 -0.43 1.60 -19.31
C VAL A 189 -1.93 1.84 -19.33
N ALA A 190 -2.63 1.57 -20.44
CA ALA A 190 -4.06 1.80 -20.58
C ALA A 190 -4.90 1.08 -19.52
N TRP A 191 -4.60 -0.21 -19.27
CA TRP A 191 -5.27 -0.98 -18.23
C TRP A 191 -5.06 -0.38 -16.84
N LEU A 192 -3.82 0.03 -16.53
CA LEU A 192 -3.50 0.62 -15.24
C LEU A 192 -4.17 1.99 -15.07
N ALA A 193 -4.17 2.83 -16.10
CA ALA A 193 -4.87 4.11 -16.10
C ALA A 193 -6.38 3.96 -15.87
N LEU A 194 -7.01 2.99 -16.54
CA LEU A 194 -8.41 2.64 -16.32
C LEU A 194 -8.65 2.18 -14.87
N ARG A 195 -7.82 1.27 -14.34
CA ARG A 195 -7.97 0.77 -12.97
C ARG A 195 -7.80 1.90 -11.97
N THR A 196 -6.81 2.77 -12.16
CA THR A 196 -6.60 3.98 -11.35
C THR A 196 -7.83 4.89 -11.39
N PHE A 197 -8.35 5.20 -12.56
CA PHE A 197 -9.56 6.01 -12.71
C PHE A 197 -10.77 5.38 -11.99
N SER A 198 -10.95 4.08 -12.13
CA SER A 198 -12.06 3.33 -11.54
C SER A 198 -11.96 3.27 -10.01
N VAL A 199 -10.77 3.06 -9.47
CA VAL A 199 -10.50 3.10 -8.02
C VAL A 199 -10.79 4.49 -7.43
N ILE A 200 -10.44 5.56 -8.13
CA ILE A 200 -10.69 6.93 -7.65
C ILE A 200 -12.17 7.30 -7.74
N THR A 201 -12.84 6.92 -8.83
CA THR A 201 -14.22 7.35 -9.13
C THR A 201 -15.29 6.40 -8.60
N GLY A 202 -14.94 5.16 -8.29
CA GLY A 202 -15.88 4.09 -7.94
C GLY A 202 -16.69 3.57 -9.12
N LEU A 203 -16.38 3.97 -10.36
CA LEU A 203 -17.04 3.47 -11.55
C LEU A 203 -16.57 2.04 -11.84
N SER A 204 -17.49 1.14 -12.16
CA SER A 204 -17.11 -0.22 -12.56
C SER A 204 -16.43 -0.20 -13.92
N THR A 205 -15.38 -1.02 -14.07
CA THR A 205 -14.77 -1.31 -15.37
C THR A 205 -15.58 -2.34 -16.15
N GLU A 206 -16.48 -3.08 -15.49
CA GLU A 206 -17.33 -4.09 -16.10
C GLU A 206 -18.31 -3.41 -17.07
N GLY A 207 -18.37 -3.90 -18.30
CA GLY A 207 -19.21 -3.34 -19.36
C GLY A 207 -18.59 -2.20 -20.17
N LEU A 208 -17.51 -1.55 -19.70
CA LEU A 208 -16.79 -0.55 -20.51
C LEU A 208 -15.93 -1.16 -21.64
N PHE A 209 -15.72 -2.49 -21.57
CA PHE A 209 -14.92 -3.27 -22.52
C PHE A 209 -15.68 -4.47 -23.10
N MET A 210 -16.98 -4.62 -22.78
CA MET A 210 -17.81 -5.58 -23.50
C MET A 210 -18.08 -4.98 -24.88
N ARG A 211 -17.35 -5.47 -25.88
CA ARG A 211 -17.75 -5.34 -27.27
C ARG A 211 -19.11 -6.04 -27.38
N GLU A 212 -20.13 -5.38 -27.94
CA GLU A 212 -21.17 -6.11 -28.65
C GLU A 212 -20.42 -6.76 -29.81
N GLU A 213 -20.03 -8.02 -29.63
CA GLU A 213 -19.51 -8.82 -30.73
C GLU A 213 -20.67 -8.95 -31.71
N ASP A 214 -20.58 -8.25 -32.85
CA ASP A 214 -21.35 -8.63 -34.02
C ASP A 214 -21.16 -10.15 -34.20
N GLU A 215 -22.27 -10.88 -34.16
CA GLU A 215 -22.36 -12.33 -34.27
C GLU A 215 -21.74 -12.81 -35.59
N ASP A 216 -20.42 -13.04 -35.61
CA ASP A 216 -19.78 -13.86 -36.62
C ASP A 216 -19.15 -15.08 -35.94
N ASP A 217 -19.95 -16.15 -35.99
CA ASP A 217 -19.67 -17.58 -35.85
C ASP A 217 -18.19 -17.98 -35.60
N VAL A 218 -17.84 -18.26 -34.33
CA VAL A 218 -16.62 -19.01 -34.01
C VAL A 218 -16.93 -20.10 -32.98
N THR A 219 -16.72 -21.33 -33.42
CA THR A 219 -16.90 -22.58 -32.68
C THR A 219 -16.07 -22.63 -31.39
N SER A 220 -16.70 -23.04 -30.29
CA SER A 220 -16.05 -23.26 -28.99
C SER A 220 -15.14 -24.49 -28.99
N PRO A 221 -13.89 -24.41 -28.49
CA PRO A 221 -13.22 -25.55 -27.91
C PRO A 221 -13.36 -25.55 -26.39
N SER A 222 -14.04 -26.59 -25.91
CA SER A 222 -14.14 -27.01 -24.51
C SER A 222 -12.77 -27.36 -23.92
N GLY A 223 -12.49 -26.96 -22.67
CA GLY A 223 -11.52 -27.66 -21.81
C GLY A 223 -10.81 -26.83 -20.73
N ALA A 224 -11.25 -27.03 -19.48
CA ALA A 224 -10.52 -26.88 -18.21
C ALA A 224 -10.03 -25.48 -17.77
N VAL A 225 -10.79 -24.94 -16.81
CA VAL A 225 -10.48 -23.79 -15.96
C VAL A 225 -9.32 -24.15 -15.02
N SER A 226 -8.24 -23.37 -15.02
CA SER A 226 -7.26 -23.34 -13.92
C SER A 226 -7.02 -21.89 -13.51
N SER A 227 -7.50 -21.58 -12.31
CA SER A 227 -7.37 -20.31 -11.62
C SER A 227 -5.96 -20.11 -11.07
N GLY A 228 -5.25 -19.10 -11.55
CA GLY A 228 -3.98 -18.62 -10.99
C GLY A 228 -3.35 -17.59 -11.91
N LEU A 229 -3.45 -16.32 -11.51
CA LEU A 229 -3.00 -15.11 -12.22
C LEU A 229 -1.67 -15.27 -13.01
N PRO A 230 -1.53 -14.70 -14.22
CA PRO A 230 -0.27 -14.74 -14.96
C PRO A 230 0.77 -13.75 -14.41
N PRO A 231 2.08 -14.06 -14.50
CA PRO A 231 3.16 -13.13 -14.16
C PRO A 231 3.22 -11.93 -15.14
N PRO A 232 3.89 -10.82 -14.76
CA PRO A 232 3.95 -9.59 -15.55
C PRO A 232 4.91 -9.74 -16.73
N SER A 233 4.53 -10.53 -17.70
CA SER A 233 5.09 -10.54 -19.06
C SER A 233 4.06 -11.16 -19.99
N THR A 234 2.85 -10.61 -20.01
CA THR A 234 1.98 -10.71 -21.18
C THR A 234 2.00 -9.36 -21.86
N VAL A 235 2.95 -9.19 -22.78
CA VAL A 235 2.68 -8.37 -23.95
C VAL A 235 1.44 -9.00 -24.57
N LEU A 236 0.29 -8.35 -24.41
CA LEU A 236 -0.90 -8.67 -25.21
C LEU A 236 -0.54 -8.32 -26.66
N ALA A 237 0.11 -9.27 -27.32
CA ALA A 237 0.39 -9.20 -28.73
C ALA A 237 -0.95 -9.27 -29.47
N GLY A 238 -1.34 -8.14 -30.06
CA GLY A 238 -2.36 -8.09 -31.11
C GLY A 238 -3.74 -7.56 -30.75
N SER A 239 -4.05 -7.19 -29.50
CA SER A 239 -5.37 -6.65 -29.17
C SER A 239 -5.43 -5.17 -29.55
N LYS A 240 -6.10 -4.84 -30.67
CA LYS A 240 -6.59 -3.47 -30.93
C LYS A 240 -7.48 -3.08 -29.75
N TRP A 241 -6.99 -2.15 -28.92
CA TRP A 241 -7.78 -1.56 -27.85
C TRP A 241 -8.97 -0.82 -28.48
N PRO A 242 -10.20 -1.01 -27.97
CA PRO A 242 -11.34 -0.24 -28.45
C PRO A 242 -11.08 1.25 -28.22
N ARG A 243 -11.33 2.05 -29.27
CA ARG A 243 -11.19 3.50 -29.22
C ARG A 243 -12.15 4.05 -28.17
N TRP A 244 -11.64 4.61 -27.09
CA TRP A 244 -12.46 5.29 -26.10
C TRP A 244 -13.19 6.46 -26.77
N SER A 245 -14.52 6.35 -26.90
CA SER A 245 -15.36 7.25 -27.70
C SER A 245 -16.08 8.34 -26.90
N GLY A 246 -15.72 8.54 -25.63
CA GLY A 246 -16.39 9.51 -24.75
C GLY A 246 -17.62 8.90 -24.06
N GLY A 247 -17.72 9.13 -22.74
CA GLY A 247 -18.65 8.41 -21.87
C GLY A 247 -20.15 8.71 -22.10
N GLY A 248 -20.98 7.69 -21.91
CA GLY A 248 -22.44 7.81 -21.91
C GLY A 248 -23.01 8.66 -20.76
N PRO A 249 -24.34 8.86 -20.71
CA PRO A 249 -25.02 9.86 -19.86
C PRO A 249 -24.78 9.75 -18.33
N GLY A 250 -24.35 8.58 -17.83
CA GLY A 250 -23.95 8.40 -16.42
C GLY A 250 -22.66 9.16 -16.03
N PHE A 251 -21.83 9.54 -17.00
CA PHE A 251 -20.53 10.17 -16.78
C PHE A 251 -20.66 11.66 -16.40
N ALA A 252 -21.56 12.40 -17.07
CA ALA A 252 -21.78 13.84 -16.86
C ALA A 252 -22.43 14.14 -15.50
N SER A 253 -23.33 13.28 -15.05
CA SER A 253 -24.08 13.44 -13.79
C SER A 253 -23.25 13.07 -12.54
N ALA A 254 -22.17 12.31 -12.70
CA ALA A 254 -21.17 12.10 -11.64
C ALA A 254 -20.15 13.25 -11.58
N SER A 255 -19.80 13.89 -12.71
CA SER A 255 -18.88 15.04 -12.78
C SER A 255 -19.38 16.25 -11.93
N ASN A 256 -20.63 16.68 -12.12
CA ASN A 256 -21.16 17.88 -11.44
C ASN A 256 -21.25 17.77 -9.91
N ARG A 257 -21.34 16.56 -9.34
CA ARG A 257 -21.36 16.36 -7.87
C ARG A 257 -19.97 16.45 -7.23
N ARG A 258 -18.89 16.42 -8.02
CA ARG A 258 -17.49 16.31 -7.54
C ARG A 258 -16.77 17.66 -7.39
N ALA A 259 -17.27 18.73 -8.00
CA ALA A 259 -16.62 20.05 -8.02
C ALA A 259 -16.61 20.78 -6.65
N ALA A 260 -17.52 20.46 -5.73
CA ALA A 260 -17.70 21.24 -4.50
C ALA A 260 -16.73 20.90 -3.35
N THR A 261 -16.05 19.75 -3.37
CA THR A 261 -15.21 19.29 -2.24
C THR A 261 -13.76 18.97 -2.59
N GLY A 262 -13.37 18.98 -3.87
CA GLY A 262 -12.00 18.62 -4.31
C GLY A 262 -11.58 17.15 -4.08
N MET A 263 -12.33 16.39 -3.27
CA MET A 263 -12.25 14.93 -3.12
C MET A 263 -13.37 14.25 -3.91
N ALA A 264 -13.02 13.23 -4.68
CA ALA A 264 -13.96 12.46 -5.49
C ALA A 264 -14.84 11.50 -4.64
N CYS A 265 -14.45 11.25 -3.38
CA CYS A 265 -15.15 10.32 -2.50
C CYS A 265 -16.07 11.03 -1.50
N ARG A 266 -17.35 11.23 -1.85
CA ARG A 266 -18.47 11.12 -0.89
C ARG A 266 -19.23 9.83 -1.16
N GLY A 267 -18.55 8.69 -1.09
CA GLY A 267 -19.21 7.39 -1.00
C GLY A 267 -19.61 7.16 0.46
N HIS A 268 -20.86 6.78 0.72
CA HIS A 268 -21.28 6.34 2.05
C HIS A 268 -20.31 5.27 2.59
N PRO A 269 -19.96 5.30 3.89
CA PRO A 269 -19.20 4.22 4.50
C PRO A 269 -19.98 2.93 4.29
N ARG A 270 -19.48 2.05 3.41
CA ARG A 270 -20.04 0.71 3.27
C ARG A 270 -19.83 0.01 4.61
N PRO A 271 -20.88 -0.50 5.27
CA PRO A 271 -20.71 -1.24 6.51
C PRO A 271 -19.79 -2.44 6.24
N CYS A 272 -18.73 -2.58 7.05
CA CYS A 272 -17.72 -3.65 6.98
C CYS A 272 -18.29 -5.07 7.25
N SER A 273 -19.60 -5.28 7.18
CA SER A 273 -20.26 -6.54 7.55
C SER A 273 -20.39 -7.55 6.40
N ARG A 274 -19.89 -7.25 5.19
CA ARG A 274 -19.80 -8.23 4.10
C ARG A 274 -18.36 -8.36 3.60
N PRO A 275 -17.70 -9.51 3.78
CA PRO A 275 -16.46 -9.79 3.08
C PRO A 275 -16.78 -9.94 1.60
N SER A 276 -16.42 -8.94 0.80
CA SER A 276 -16.37 -9.08 -0.65
C SER A 276 -15.18 -9.95 -1.01
N THR A 277 -15.42 -11.05 -1.70
CA THR A 277 -14.48 -12.02 -2.28
C THR A 277 -13.68 -11.43 -3.46
N GLY A 278 -13.10 -10.24 -3.29
CA GLY A 278 -12.25 -9.58 -4.29
C GLY A 278 -11.07 -8.91 -3.61
N ALA A 279 -9.93 -9.60 -3.58
CA ALA A 279 -8.70 -9.19 -2.92
C ALA A 279 -7.75 -8.50 -3.93
N ASP A 280 -7.99 -7.23 -4.25
CA ASP A 280 -7.23 -6.54 -5.32
C ASP A 280 -6.33 -5.38 -4.85
N ALA A 281 -6.17 -5.14 -3.54
CA ALA A 281 -5.23 -4.14 -3.03
C ALA A 281 -4.03 -4.80 -2.33
N PRO A 282 -2.77 -4.52 -2.74
CA PRO A 282 -1.60 -4.96 -2.01
C PRO A 282 -1.55 -4.29 -0.61
N PRO A 283 -1.12 -5.03 0.43
CA PRO A 283 -1.29 -4.69 1.84
C PRO A 283 -0.55 -3.41 2.29
N SER A 284 0.55 -3.05 1.64
CA SER A 284 1.34 -1.84 1.96
C SER A 284 0.57 -0.54 1.71
N GLY A 285 -0.36 -0.52 0.75
CA GLY A 285 -1.24 0.62 0.49
C GLY A 285 -2.33 0.84 1.53
N ALA A 286 -2.83 -0.25 2.13
CA ALA A 286 -3.88 -0.19 3.15
C ALA A 286 -3.35 0.35 4.49
N GLY A 287 -2.13 -0.06 4.89
CA GLY A 287 -1.47 0.43 6.11
C GLY A 287 -1.18 1.94 6.07
N LEU A 288 -0.69 2.47 4.94
CA LEU A 288 -0.43 3.90 4.77
C LEU A 288 -1.71 4.74 4.68
N ARG A 289 -2.81 4.20 4.11
CA ARG A 289 -4.12 4.86 4.17
C ARG A 289 -4.70 4.89 5.59
N ALA A 290 -4.46 3.85 6.41
CA ALA A 290 -4.87 3.80 7.81
C ALA A 290 -3.98 4.66 8.73
N GLY A 291 -2.70 4.87 8.37
CA GLY A 291 -1.76 5.75 9.09
C GLY A 291 -2.12 7.24 9.07
N ARG A 292 -3.16 7.67 8.33
CA ARG A 292 -3.73 9.03 8.38
C ARG A 292 -4.29 9.42 9.76
N GLN A 293 -4.47 8.47 10.67
CA GLN A 293 -5.44 8.65 11.75
C GLN A 293 -4.86 9.23 13.05
N GLU A 294 -3.57 9.08 13.33
CA GLU A 294 -2.80 9.74 14.41
C GLU A 294 -1.42 9.04 14.49
N PRO A 295 -0.41 9.52 15.26
CA PRO A 295 0.90 8.89 15.30
C PRO A 295 0.79 7.54 16.02
N GLY A 296 0.54 6.48 15.26
CA GLY A 296 0.41 5.12 15.79
C GLY A 296 -0.79 4.88 16.73
N ALA A 297 -1.78 5.78 16.82
CA ALA A 297 -2.90 5.59 17.75
C ALA A 297 -3.80 4.42 17.33
N CYS A 298 -4.02 4.23 16.02
CA CYS A 298 -4.80 3.12 15.48
C CYS A 298 -4.23 2.65 14.14
N GLN A 299 -3.36 1.64 14.16
CA GLN A 299 -3.04 0.88 12.96
C GLN A 299 -4.08 -0.23 12.83
N VAL A 300 -4.82 -0.29 11.72
CA VAL A 300 -5.73 -1.42 11.44
C VAL A 300 -4.99 -2.42 10.58
N ASP A 301 -4.69 -3.59 11.14
CA ASP A 301 -4.09 -4.68 10.38
C ASP A 301 -5.17 -5.44 9.62
N THR A 302 -5.23 -5.26 8.29
CA THR A 302 -6.22 -5.93 7.44
C THR A 302 -6.08 -7.45 7.37
N ARG A 303 -5.00 -8.01 7.91
CA ARG A 303 -4.76 -9.46 8.00
C ARG A 303 -4.76 -9.97 9.45
N GLY A 304 -4.90 -9.07 10.43
CA GLY A 304 -5.03 -9.42 11.83
C GLY A 304 -6.31 -10.21 12.13
N TRP A 305 -6.36 -10.81 13.31
CA TRP A 305 -7.57 -11.46 13.82
C TRP A 305 -8.77 -10.52 13.80
N CYS A 306 -9.96 -11.03 13.43
CA CYS A 306 -11.19 -10.24 13.44
C CYS A 306 -11.46 -9.56 14.79
N GLY A 307 -11.07 -10.19 15.91
CA GLY A 307 -11.12 -9.56 17.24
C GLY A 307 -10.22 -8.33 17.35
N HIS A 308 -8.96 -8.47 16.94
CA HIS A 308 -7.97 -7.40 16.95
C HIS A 308 -8.34 -6.28 15.98
N GLN A 309 -8.75 -6.62 14.75
CA GLN A 309 -9.27 -5.68 13.76
C GLN A 309 -10.45 -4.88 14.29
N ARG A 310 -11.42 -5.52 14.95
CA ARG A 310 -12.56 -4.83 15.56
C ARG A 310 -12.13 -3.91 16.69
N ALA A 311 -11.17 -4.32 17.52
CA ALA A 311 -10.63 -3.46 18.58
C ALA A 311 -9.93 -2.23 17.98
N GLN A 312 -9.08 -2.43 16.97
CA GLN A 312 -8.40 -1.35 16.23
C GLN A 312 -9.39 -0.42 15.53
N LEU A 313 -10.42 -0.96 14.86
CA LEU A 313 -11.45 -0.17 14.19
C LEU A 313 -12.33 0.61 15.19
N ARG A 314 -12.63 0.04 16.36
CA ARG A 314 -13.35 0.76 17.42
C ARG A 314 -12.52 1.90 17.99
N ALA A 315 -11.24 1.65 18.25
CA ALA A 315 -10.31 2.69 18.67
C ALA A 315 -10.20 3.80 17.61
N ALA A 316 -10.14 3.42 16.33
CA ALA A 316 -10.11 4.37 15.20
C ALA A 316 -11.42 5.17 15.08
N GLY A 317 -12.57 4.52 15.27
CA GLY A 317 -13.89 5.15 15.20
C GLY A 317 -14.16 6.14 16.33
N ALA A 318 -13.39 6.10 17.42
CA ALA A 318 -13.45 7.10 18.49
C ALA A 318 -12.73 8.41 18.15
N LEU A 319 -12.02 8.47 17.01
CA LEU A 319 -11.28 9.67 16.57
C LEU A 319 -12.18 10.63 15.78
N SER A 320 -11.93 11.94 15.91
CA SER A 320 -12.69 12.99 15.21
C SER A 320 -12.50 12.94 13.69
N LEU A 321 -13.61 13.03 12.94
CA LEU A 321 -13.63 13.11 11.47
C LEU A 321 -12.74 14.25 10.90
N GLU A 322 -12.57 15.33 11.64
CA GLU A 322 -11.72 16.47 11.22
C GLU A 322 -10.23 16.12 11.17
N ARG A 323 -9.77 15.17 12.01
CA ARG A 323 -8.38 14.67 11.97
C ARG A 323 -8.15 13.79 10.75
N LEU A 324 -9.18 13.09 10.27
CA LEU A 324 -9.10 12.15 9.14
C LEU A 324 -8.93 12.83 7.77
N THR A 325 -9.27 14.12 7.67
CA THR A 325 -9.22 14.86 6.40
C THR A 325 -7.94 15.68 6.20
N ARG A 326 -7.11 15.85 7.23
CA ARG A 326 -5.83 16.58 7.09
C ARG A 326 -4.78 15.69 6.43
N GLY A 327 -4.01 16.26 5.50
CA GLY A 327 -2.81 15.60 4.98
C GLY A 327 -1.69 15.58 6.02
N PHE A 328 -0.62 14.81 5.77
CA PHE A 328 0.51 14.67 6.71
C PHE A 328 1.09 16.03 7.11
N ASP A 329 1.25 16.98 6.20
CA ASP A 329 1.77 18.33 6.52
C ASP A 329 0.88 19.09 7.52
N GLY A 330 -0.44 18.99 7.37
CA GLY A 330 -1.39 19.63 8.29
C GLY A 330 -1.42 18.97 9.67
N TRP A 331 -0.97 17.72 9.76
CA TRP A 331 -0.85 16.98 11.01
C TRP A 331 0.50 17.21 11.69
N MET A 332 1.61 17.22 10.94
CA MET A 332 2.97 17.41 11.50
C MET A 332 3.32 18.86 11.88
N ASN A 333 2.42 19.81 11.61
CA ASN A 333 2.56 21.21 12.02
C ASN A 333 1.62 21.59 13.19
N ALA A 334 0.77 20.68 13.64
CA ALA A 334 -0.15 20.87 14.76
C ALA A 334 0.45 20.33 16.06
#